data_AF-A0A970P5K8-F1
#
_entry.id   AF-A0A970P5K8-F1
#
_cell.length_a   1.000
_cell.length_b   1.000
_cell.length_c   1.000
_cell.angle_alpha   90.00
_cell.angle_beta   90.00
_cell.angle_gamma   90.00
#
_symmetry.space_group_name_H-M   'P 1'
#
loop_
_entity.id
_entity.type
_entity.pdbx_description
1 polymer ?
#
loop_
_entity_poly.entity_id
_entity_poly.type
_entity_poly.pdbx_seq_one_letter_code
_entity_poly.pdbx_strand_id
1 'polypeptide(L)'
;MKPLSEQLSRPSVDDIGEPLPLEPIFSGCGPTLEGWEAIRPRILSRWRQVIGAPSFGDYEQTAEVLERFEAPCFRGTLYSQPTGPEHQQQVLLMEPLEPADGPR
;
A
#
# COMPACT_ATOMS: atom_id res chain seq x y z
N MET A 1 -30.50 17.62 -27.09
CA MET A 1 -29.18 17.02 -27.39
C MET A 1 -28.33 17.20 -26.13
N LYS A 2 -27.87 16.11 -25.48
CA LYS A 2 -27.10 16.22 -24.23
C LYS A 2 -25.66 16.67 -24.53
N PRO A 3 -25.04 17.55 -23.72
CA PRO A 3 -23.67 18.00 -23.95
C PRO A 3 -22.68 16.82 -23.90
N LEU A 4 -21.64 16.87 -24.73
CA LEU A 4 -20.63 15.80 -24.89
C LEU A 4 -19.98 15.39 -23.56
N SER A 5 -19.76 16.37 -22.66
CA SER A 5 -19.27 16.09 -21.30
C SER A 5 -20.18 15.12 -20.55
N GLU A 6 -21.50 15.29 -20.62
CA GLU A 6 -22.45 14.43 -19.89
C GLU A 6 -22.46 12.99 -20.43
N GLN A 7 -22.05 12.80 -21.69
CA GLN A 7 -21.93 11.49 -22.33
C GLN A 7 -20.62 10.77 -21.96
N LEU A 8 -19.54 11.52 -21.67
CA LEU A 8 -18.21 10.98 -21.37
C LEU A 8 -17.88 10.96 -19.88
N SER A 9 -18.59 11.73 -19.04
CA SER A 9 -18.38 11.79 -17.59
C SER A 9 -18.93 10.58 -16.83
N ARG A 10 -19.61 9.65 -17.51
CA ARG A 10 -20.04 8.38 -16.93
C ARG A 10 -19.33 7.26 -17.68
N PRO A 11 -18.32 6.60 -17.10
CA PRO A 11 -17.78 5.40 -17.70
C PRO A 11 -18.95 4.42 -17.92
N SER A 12 -19.01 3.83 -19.11
CA SER A 12 -19.93 2.73 -19.37
C SER A 12 -19.60 1.61 -18.37
N VAL A 13 -20.60 1.19 -17.60
CA VAL A 13 -20.49 0.04 -16.70
C VAL A 13 -20.74 -1.26 -17.48
N ASP A 14 -20.88 -1.17 -18.81
CA ASP A 14 -21.21 -2.30 -19.68
C ASP A 14 -20.01 -3.25 -19.86
N ASP A 15 -18.79 -2.79 -19.54
CA ASP A 15 -17.56 -3.58 -19.62
C ASP A 15 -16.72 -3.46 -18.33
N ILE A 16 -17.19 -4.11 -17.27
CA ILE A 16 -16.43 -4.31 -16.03
C ILE A 16 -15.65 -5.65 -16.03
N GLY A 17 -15.55 -6.30 -17.20
CA GLY A 17 -15.01 -7.64 -17.35
C GLY A 17 -15.90 -8.74 -16.77
N GLU A 18 -15.43 -9.98 -16.87
CA GLU A 18 -16.13 -11.15 -16.34
C GLU A 18 -16.16 -11.11 -14.80
N PRO A 19 -17.27 -11.54 -14.16
CA PRO A 19 -17.33 -11.68 -12.72
C PRO A 19 -16.21 -12.61 -12.21
N LEU A 20 -15.30 -12.06 -11.42
CA LEU A 20 -14.30 -12.87 -10.74
C LEU A 20 -14.97 -13.63 -9.59
N PRO A 21 -14.64 -14.91 -9.34
CA PRO A 21 -15.21 -15.72 -8.26
C PRO A 21 -14.61 -15.31 -6.91
N LEU A 22 -14.79 -14.05 -6.52
CA LEU A 22 -14.32 -13.51 -5.26
C LEU A 22 -15.31 -13.86 -4.15
N GLU A 23 -14.83 -14.60 -3.14
CA GLU A 23 -15.62 -14.88 -1.95
C GLU A 23 -15.88 -13.58 -1.15
N PRO A 24 -17.13 -13.34 -0.71
CA PRO A 24 -17.43 -12.23 0.18
C PRO A 24 -16.61 -12.31 1.47
N ILE A 25 -16.04 -11.18 1.91
CA ILE A 25 -15.25 -11.10 3.14
C ILE A 25 -16.06 -11.64 4.34
N PHE A 26 -17.30 -11.18 4.47
CA PHE A 26 -18.21 -11.53 5.56
C PHE A 26 -19.20 -12.63 5.17
N SER A 27 -18.71 -13.74 4.63
CA SER A 27 -19.54 -14.88 4.22
C SER A 27 -20.18 -15.57 5.46
N GLY A 28 -21.34 -15.08 5.89
CA GLY A 28 -22.13 -15.68 6.97
C GLY A 28 -22.12 -14.93 8.31
N CYS A 29 -21.38 -13.82 8.43
CA CYS A 29 -21.43 -12.92 9.57
C CYS A 29 -21.69 -11.47 9.09
N GLY A 30 -22.21 -10.61 9.96
CA GLY A 30 -22.38 -9.19 9.62
C GLY A 30 -21.03 -8.46 9.57
N PRO A 31 -20.96 -7.28 8.93
CA PRO A 31 -19.79 -6.41 8.97
C PRO A 31 -19.64 -5.71 10.33
N THR A 32 -19.41 -6.49 11.39
CA THR A 32 -19.17 -6.01 12.76
C THR A 32 -17.68 -6.06 13.09
N LEU A 33 -17.25 -5.33 14.13
CA LEU A 33 -15.87 -5.41 14.62
C LEU A 33 -15.47 -6.84 14.99
N GLU A 34 -16.34 -7.53 15.73
CA GLU A 34 -16.14 -8.94 16.11
C GLU A 34 -16.03 -9.85 14.88
N GLY A 35 -16.91 -9.66 13.88
CA GLY A 35 -16.85 -10.40 12.62
C GLY A 35 -15.54 -10.15 11.86
N TRP A 36 -15.06 -8.90 11.86
CA TRP A 36 -13.78 -8.54 11.24
C TRP A 36 -12.59 -9.19 11.96
N GLU A 37 -12.54 -9.11 13.29
CA GLU A 37 -11.49 -9.72 14.10
C GLU A 37 -11.42 -11.23 13.89
N ALA A 38 -12.56 -11.89 13.74
CA ALA A 38 -12.64 -13.33 13.44
C ALA A 38 -12.11 -13.69 12.04
N ILE A 39 -12.38 -12.88 11.02
CA ILE A 39 -12.01 -13.19 9.62
C ILE A 39 -10.60 -12.71 9.25
N ARG A 40 -10.11 -11.64 9.87
CA ARG A 40 -8.83 -10.99 9.55
C ARG A 40 -7.64 -11.96 9.49
N PRO A 41 -7.45 -12.92 10.40
CA PRO A 41 -6.32 -13.86 10.34
C PRO A 41 -6.33 -14.73 9.07
N ARG A 42 -7.51 -15.19 8.64
CA ARG A 42 -7.69 -15.98 7.41
C ARG A 42 -7.28 -15.17 6.18
N ILE A 43 -7.74 -13.92 6.11
CA ILE A 43 -7.39 -13.01 5.01
C ILE A 43 -5.88 -12.81 4.98
N LEU A 44 -5.25 -12.44 6.10
CA LEU A 44 -3.80 -12.24 6.18
C LEU A 44 -3.01 -13.48 5.75
N SER A 45 -3.47 -14.68 6.13
CA SER A 45 -2.86 -15.93 5.70
C SER A 45 -2.91 -16.11 4.18
N ARG A 46 -4.09 -15.89 3.56
CA ARG A 46 -4.25 -15.96 2.10
C ARG A 46 -3.38 -14.94 1.38
N TRP A 47 -3.31 -13.71 1.87
CA TRP A 47 -2.44 -12.68 1.32
C TRP A 47 -0.96 -13.08 1.39
N ARG A 48 -0.50 -13.64 2.51
CA ARG A 48 0.87 -14.16 2.64
C ARG A 48 1.17 -15.31 1.67
N GLN A 49 0.19 -16.17 1.39
CA GLN A 49 0.35 -17.24 0.39
C GLN A 49 0.45 -16.71 -1.04
N VAL A 50 -0.28 -15.64 -1.37
CA VAL A 50 -0.32 -15.07 -2.73
C VAL A 50 0.86 -14.13 -2.99
N ILE A 51 1.13 -13.19 -2.07
CA ILE A 51 2.27 -12.26 -2.17
C ILE A 51 3.59 -13.02 -1.93
N GLY A 52 3.55 -14.07 -1.12
CA GLY A 52 4.73 -14.76 -0.64
C GLY A 52 5.43 -14.02 0.48
N ALA A 53 6.63 -14.48 0.80
CA ALA A 53 7.58 -13.82 1.68
C ALA A 53 8.95 -13.81 1.00
N PRO A 54 9.81 -12.81 1.26
CA PRO A 54 11.19 -12.86 0.82
C PRO A 54 11.82 -14.17 1.31
N SER A 55 12.35 -14.98 0.38
CA SER A 55 13.01 -16.25 0.68
C SER A 55 14.53 -16.13 0.64
N PHE A 56 15.05 -14.90 0.73
CA PHE A 56 16.47 -14.65 0.86
C PHE A 56 16.90 -15.17 2.24
N GLY A 57 18.02 -15.91 2.31
CA GLY A 57 18.61 -16.32 3.59
C GLY A 57 19.10 -15.11 4.39
N ASP A 58 20.02 -15.32 5.33
CA ASP A 58 20.61 -14.18 6.03
C ASP A 58 21.44 -13.32 5.08
N TYR A 59 21.18 -12.01 5.07
CA TYR A 59 21.94 -11.02 4.32
C TYR A 59 22.03 -9.72 5.13
N GLU A 60 22.96 -8.85 4.74
CA GLU A 60 23.13 -7.55 5.38
C GLU A 60 21.92 -6.65 5.09
N GLN A 61 21.18 -6.27 6.13
CA GLN A 61 19.95 -5.47 6.02
C GLN A 61 20.14 -4.02 6.46
N THR A 62 21.36 -3.64 6.86
CA THR A 62 21.66 -2.27 7.28
C THR A 62 21.45 -1.29 6.13
N ALA A 63 20.57 -0.31 6.34
CA ALA A 63 20.40 0.79 5.42
C ALA A 63 21.53 1.80 5.58
N GLU A 64 22.11 2.23 4.47
CA GLU A 64 23.16 3.25 4.41
C GLU A 64 22.55 4.62 4.13
N VAL A 65 23.00 5.67 4.83
CA VAL A 65 22.61 7.04 4.51
C VAL A 65 23.48 7.54 3.37
N LEU A 66 22.86 7.81 2.22
CA LEU A 66 23.54 8.38 1.05
C LEU A 66 23.66 9.89 1.16
N GLU A 67 22.58 10.55 1.59
CA GLU A 67 22.50 12.01 1.59
C GLU A 67 21.55 12.52 2.68
N ARG A 68 21.86 13.71 3.21
CA ARG A 68 20.94 14.51 4.01
C ARG A 68 20.86 15.91 3.42
N PHE A 69 19.65 16.43 3.28
CA PHE A 69 19.41 17.75 2.71
C PHE A 69 18.23 18.45 3.39
N GLU A 70 18.15 19.76 3.20
CA GLU A 70 17.03 20.60 3.65
C GLU A 70 16.18 20.99 2.44
N ALA A 71 14.87 20.90 2.58
CA ALA A 71 13.90 21.39 1.61
C ALA A 71 12.97 22.40 2.29
N PRO A 72 12.21 23.22 1.53
CA PRO A 72 11.41 24.30 2.12
C PRO A 72 10.43 23.87 3.21
N CYS A 73 9.94 22.62 3.18
CA CYS A 73 8.94 22.10 4.12
C CYS A 73 9.35 20.81 4.86
N PHE A 74 10.53 20.26 4.61
CA PHE A 74 11.00 19.04 5.28
C PHE A 74 12.53 18.93 5.27
N ARG A 75 13.06 18.16 6.22
CA ARG A 75 14.42 17.62 6.15
C ARG A 75 14.38 16.26 5.48
N GLY A 76 15.19 16.09 4.43
CA GLY A 76 15.29 14.85 3.67
C GLY A 76 16.49 14.02 4.10
N THR A 77 16.29 12.71 4.30
CA THR A 77 17.38 11.74 4.38
C THR A 77 17.17 10.65 3.32
N LEU A 78 18.12 10.52 2.39
CA LEU A 78 18.11 9.48 1.36
C LEU A 78 18.91 8.28 1.85
N TYR A 79 18.28 7.11 1.83
CA TYR A 79 18.88 5.83 2.21
C TYR A 79 19.07 4.93 0.99
N SER A 80 20.15 4.14 0.99
CA SER A 80 20.22 2.88 0.23
C SER A 80 19.86 1.74 1.17
N GLN A 81 18.79 1.02 0.86
CA GLN A 81 18.31 -0.09 1.67
C GLN A 81 18.43 -1.41 0.89
N PRO A 82 19.09 -2.44 1.45
CA PRO A 82 19.08 -3.77 0.88
C PRO A 82 17.67 -4.37 0.85
N THR A 83 17.25 -4.92 -0.30
CA THR A 83 15.99 -5.70 -0.44
C THR A 83 16.25 -7.18 -0.71
N GLY A 84 17.52 -7.55 -0.85
CA GLY A 84 18.04 -8.89 -1.02
C GLY A 84 19.57 -8.84 -1.12
N PRO A 85 20.25 -10.00 -1.25
CA PRO A 85 21.72 -10.06 -1.19
C PRO A 85 22.45 -9.20 -2.23
N GLU A 86 21.85 -9.02 -3.41
CA GLU A 86 22.43 -8.29 -4.54
C GLU A 86 21.55 -7.11 -5.00
N HIS A 87 20.49 -6.79 -4.25
CA HIS A 87 19.49 -5.81 -4.64
C HIS A 87 19.38 -4.70 -3.60
N GLN A 88 19.30 -3.47 -4.09
CA GLN A 88 19.19 -2.25 -3.30
C GLN A 88 17.99 -1.45 -3.79
N GLN A 89 17.31 -0.76 -2.87
CA GLN A 89 16.32 0.26 -3.18
C GLN A 89 16.75 1.58 -2.54
N GLN A 90 16.41 2.70 -3.17
CA GLN A 90 16.58 4.01 -2.56
C GLN A 90 15.28 4.46 -1.89
N VAL A 91 15.38 4.92 -0.64
CA VAL A 91 14.25 5.37 0.16
C VAL A 91 14.50 6.79 0.64
N LEU A 92 13.59 7.71 0.33
CA LEU A 92 13.62 9.06 0.88
C LEU A 92 12.74 9.14 2.12
N LEU A 93 13.35 9.40 3.28
CA LEU A 93 12.63 9.80 4.48
C LEU A 93 12.48 11.32 4.49
N MET A 94 11.26 11.79 4.64
CA MET A 94 10.92 13.21 4.73
C MET A 94 10.41 13.50 6.13
N GLU A 95 11.16 14.27 6.90
CA GLU A 95 10.78 14.72 8.23
C GLU A 95 10.24 16.15 8.15
N PRO A 96 8.98 16.41 8.49
CA PRO A 96 8.41 17.75 8.38
C PRO A 96 9.14 18.71 9.33
N LEU A 97 9.37 19.96 8.88
CA LEU A 97 10.05 20.97 9.71
C LEU A 97 9.17 21.47 10.87
N GLU A 98 7.86 21.44 10.66
CA GLU A 98 6.86 21.80 11.65
C GLU A 98 5.93 20.60 11.89
N PRO A 99 5.45 20.39 13.13
CA PRO A 99 4.48 19.33 13.41
C PRO A 99 3.23 19.52 12.55
N ALA A 100 2.67 18.42 12.04
CA ALA A 100 1.40 18.47 11.34
C ALA A 100 0.31 19.03 12.27
N ASP A 101 -0.39 20.07 11.83
CA ASP A 101 -1.65 20.49 12.46
C ASP A 101 -2.62 19.30 12.35
N GLY A 102 -2.77 18.55 13.44
CA GLY A 102 -3.65 17.39 13.48
C GLY A 102 -5.11 17.77 13.19
N PRO A 103 -5.93 16.83 12.70
CA PRO A 103 -7.37 17.07 12.59
C PRO A 103 -7.92 17.32 14.00
N ARG A 104 -8.41 18.54 14.25
CA ARG A 104 -9.21 18.87 15.42
C ARG A 104 -10.66 18.47 15.20
#